data_AF-A0A2V6WZF2-F1
#
_entry.id   AF-A0A2V6WZF2-F1
#
_cell.length_a   1.000
_cell.length_b   1.000
_cell.length_c   1.000
_cell.angle_alpha   90.00
_cell.angle_beta   90.00
_cell.angle_gamma   90.00
#
_symmetry.space_group_name_H-M   'P 1'
#
loop_
_entity.id
_entity.type
_entity.pdbx_description
1 polymer ?
#
loop_
_entity_poly.entity_id
_entity_poly.type
_entity_poly.pdbx_seq_one_letter_code
_entity_poly.pdbx_strand_id
1 'polypeptide(L)'
;MKPTAAWRRQLTAAHWRVLFASSLGWSFDGYELYTLVLVLGPALTTLLPPSQRSSFPFWAGLAIAITLLGWGIGGLIGSTLAD
;
A
#
# COMPACT_ATOMS: atom_id res chain seq x y z
N MET A 1 -24.04 3.19 -37.35
CA MET A 1 -23.24 3.32 -36.11
C MET A 1 -24.20 3.60 -34.96
N LYS A 2 -24.29 2.73 -33.95
CA LYS A 2 -25.11 3.02 -32.75
C LYS A 2 -24.43 4.15 -31.98
N PRO A 3 -25.14 5.19 -31.50
CA PRO A 3 -24.54 6.17 -30.62
C PRO A 3 -24.13 5.43 -29.34
N THR A 4 -22.83 5.25 -29.13
CA THR A 4 -22.31 4.74 -27.86
C THR A 4 -22.68 5.76 -26.80
N ALA A 5 -23.68 5.46 -25.97
CA ALA A 5 -23.96 6.27 -24.80
C ALA A 5 -22.64 6.49 -24.06
N ALA A 6 -22.28 7.76 -23.82
CA ALA A 6 -21.02 8.15 -23.20
C ALA A 6 -20.74 7.24 -22.00
N TRP A 7 -19.54 6.66 -21.90
CA TRP A 7 -19.23 5.54 -21.00
C TRP A 7 -19.68 5.78 -19.54
N ARG A 8 -19.65 7.04 -19.09
CA ARG A 8 -20.10 7.47 -17.76
C ARG A 8 -21.59 7.18 -17.49
N ARG A 9 -22.44 7.19 -18.52
CA ARG A 9 -23.87 6.86 -18.43
C ARG A 9 -24.15 5.37 -18.22
N GLN A 10 -23.14 4.51 -18.39
CA GLN A 10 -23.24 3.07 -18.16
C GLN A 10 -22.75 2.66 -16.76
N LEU A 11 -22.23 3.61 -15.97
CA LEU A 11 -21.75 3.36 -14.62
C LEU A 11 -22.89 3.43 -13.61
N THR A 12 -23.08 2.36 -12.84
CA THR A 12 -24.01 2.32 -11.71
C THR A 12 -23.33 2.82 -10.44
N ALA A 13 -24.11 3.10 -9.39
CA ALA A 13 -23.57 3.43 -8.07
C ALA A 13 -22.64 2.33 -7.51
N ALA A 14 -22.87 1.06 -7.87
CA ALA A 14 -22.00 -0.04 -7.49
C ALA A 14 -20.60 0.07 -8.13
N HIS A 15 -20.51 0.42 -9.42
CA HIS A 15 -19.22 0.62 -10.09
C HIS A 15 -18.40 1.74 -9.45
N TRP A 16 -19.06 2.84 -9.05
CA TRP A 16 -18.40 3.94 -8.35
C TRP A 16 -17.93 3.55 -6.94
N ARG A 17 -18.70 2.72 -6.22
CA ARG A 17 -18.29 2.18 -4.91
C ARG A 17 -17.06 1.29 -5.01
N VAL A 18 -17.01 0.40 -6.00
CA VAL A 18 -15.85 -0.46 -6.25
C VAL A 18 -14.62 0.38 -6.60
N LEU A 19 -14.76 1.38 -7.48
CA LEU A 19 -13.68 2.28 -7.84
C LEU A 19 -13.15 3.06 -6.62
N PHE A 20 -14.06 3.54 -5.76
CA PHE A 20 -13.67 4.25 -4.56
C PHE A 20 -12.95 3.34 -3.57
N ALA A 21 -13.47 2.14 -3.33
CA ALA A 21 -12.84 1.16 -2.45
C ALA A 21 -11.44 0.75 -2.93
N SER A 22 -11.26 0.50 -4.23
CA SER A 22 -9.95 0.17 -4.79
C SER A 22 -8.98 1.35 -4.75
N SER A 23 -9.47 2.56 -5.00
CA SER A 23 -8.65 3.78 -4.89
C SER A 23 -8.20 4.06 -3.46
N LEU A 24 -9.04 3.74 -2.46
CA LEU A 24 -8.69 3.88 -1.05
C LEU A 24 -7.59 2.89 -0.63
N GLY A 25 -7.67 1.62 -1.06
CA GLY A 25 -6.60 0.65 -0.81
C GLY A 25 -5.26 1.16 -1.34
N TRP A 26 -5.22 1.58 -2.60
CA TRP A 26 -4.01 2.15 -3.21
C TRP A 26 -3.49 3.39 -2.49
N SER A 27 -4.39 4.28 -2.05
CA SER A 27 -4.01 5.50 -1.33
C SER A 27 -3.44 5.18 0.05
N PHE A 28 -3.97 4.15 0.72
CA PHE A 28 -3.48 3.70 2.02
C PHE A 28 -2.09 3.08 1.89
N ASP A 29 -1.85 2.23 0.89
CA ASP A 29 -0.53 1.66 0.62
C ASP A 29 0.51 2.76 0.35
N GLY A 30 0.12 3.79 -0.42
CA GLY A 30 0.96 4.97 -0.66
C GLY A 30 1.25 5.77 0.61
N TYR A 31 0.25 5.99 1.45
CA TYR A 31 0.40 6.69 2.73
C TYR A 31 1.33 5.93 3.69
N GLU A 32 1.18 4.61 3.79
CA GLU A 32 1.99 3.76 4.65
C GLU A 32 3.47 3.83 4.26
N LEU A 33 3.78 3.62 2.98
CA LEU A 33 5.16 3.62 2.50
C LEU A 33 5.80 5.01 2.60
N TYR A 34 5.04 6.07 2.31
CA TYR A 34 5.50 7.44 2.48
C TYR A 34 5.83 7.74 3.94
N THR A 35 4.93 7.39 4.86
CA THR A 35 5.12 7.59 6.30
C THR A 35 6.32 6.80 6.79
N LEU A 36 6.47 5.54 6.37
CA LEU A 36 7.60 4.68 6.70
C LEU A 36 8.93 5.33 6.31
N VAL A 37 9.05 5.84 5.09
CA VAL A 37 10.28 6.51 4.61
C VAL A 37 10.56 7.79 5.40
N LEU A 38 9.54 8.59 5.71
CA LEU A 38 9.70 9.80 6.50
C LEU A 38 10.25 9.53 7.91
N VAL A 39 9.75 8.49 8.57
CA VAL A 39 10.12 8.19 9.96
C VAL A 39 11.32 7.25 10.09
N LEU A 40 11.77 6.63 9.01
CA LEU A 40 12.79 5.58 9.03
C LEU A 40 14.09 6.01 9.74
N GLY A 41 14.60 7.19 9.39
CA GLY A 41 15.81 7.77 9.99
C GLY A 41 15.70 7.98 11.52
N PRO A 42 14.76 8.82 12.00
CA PRO A 42 14.58 9.04 13.43
C PRO A 42 14.16 7.77 14.19
N ALA A 43 13.35 6.89 13.59
CA ALA A 43 12.94 5.64 14.22
C ALA A 43 14.15 4.70 14.44
N LEU A 44 14.95 4.44 13.41
CA LEU A 44 16.09 3.53 13.53
C LEU A 44 17.21 4.08 14.42
N THR A 45 17.44 5.39 14.43
CA THR A 45 18.43 6.00 15.35
C THR A 45 18.02 5.88 16.82
N THR A 46 16.72 5.90 17.10
CA THR A 46 16.16 5.75 18.45
C THR A 46 16.07 4.28 18.87
N LEU A 47 15.70 3.38 17.96
CA LEU A 47 15.47 1.96 18.25
C LEU A 47 16.76 1.13 18.24
N LEU A 48 17.76 1.49 17.43
CA LEU A 48 18.98 0.69 17.29
C LEU A 48 20.03 1.04 18.35
N PRO A 49 20.63 0.02 19.00
CA PRO A 49 21.78 0.23 19.86
C PRO A 49 22.99 0.75 19.06
N PRO A 50 23.92 1.49 19.68
CA PRO A 50 25.05 2.11 18.98
C PRO A 50 25.89 1.14 18.13
N SER A 51 26.03 -0.12 18.57
CA SER A 51 26.76 -1.17 17.87
C SER A 51 26.14 -1.60 16.54
N GLN A 52 24.84 -1.37 16.34
CA GLN A 52 24.10 -1.77 15.14
C GLN A 52 23.84 -0.62 14.16
N ARG A 53 24.23 0.62 14.51
CA ARG A 53 23.99 1.81 13.66
C ARG A 53 24.76 1.78 12.34
N SER A 54 25.88 1.06 12.28
CA SER A 54 26.63 0.82 11.04
C SER A 54 25.84 -0.03 10.02
N SER A 55 24.85 -0.79 10.48
CA SER A 55 23.98 -1.64 9.66
C SER A 55 22.65 -0.96 9.31
N PHE A 56 22.59 0.38 9.34
CA PHE A 56 21.38 1.14 9.02
C PHE A 56 20.67 0.69 7.72
N PRO A 57 21.37 0.48 6.58
CA PRO A 57 20.72 0.09 5.33
C PRO A 57 19.99 -1.25 5.43
N PHE A 58 20.51 -2.19 6.23
CA PHE A 58 19.87 -3.49 6.43
C PHE A 58 18.55 -3.35 7.19
N TRP A 59 18.54 -2.60 8.29
CA TRP A 59 17.33 -2.40 9.09
C TRP A 59 16.26 -1.59 8.37
N ALA A 60 16.69 -0.58 7.60
CA ALA A 60 15.82 0.16 6.69
C ALA A 60 15.18 -0.76 5.64
N GLY A 61 16.00 -1.59 4.99
CA GLY A 61 15.52 -2.57 4.01
C GLY A 61 14.58 -3.62 4.61
N LEU A 62 14.87 -4.09 5.83
CA LEU A 62 14.03 -5.06 6.52
C LEU A 62 12.65 -4.50 6.86
N ALA A 63 12.58 -3.24 7.32
CA ALA A 63 11.30 -2.58 7.60
C ALA A 63 10.44 -2.49 6.34
N ILE A 64 11.02 -2.08 5.21
CA ILE A 64 10.34 -2.02 3.91
C ILE A 64 9.93 -3.43 3.45
N ALA A 65 10.81 -4.42 3.59
CA ALA A 65 10.55 -5.79 3.15
C ALA A 65 9.37 -6.42 3.92
N ILE A 66 9.27 -6.19 5.23
CA ILE A 66 8.16 -6.69 6.04
C ILE A 66 6.85 -6.02 5.64
N THR A 67 6.86 -4.71 5.36
CA THR A 67 5.67 -4.00 4.82
C THR A 67 5.21 -4.61 3.49
N LEU A 68 6.12 -4.79 2.54
CA LEU A 68 5.81 -5.40 1.24
C LEU A 68 5.31 -6.84 1.37
N LEU A 69 5.86 -7.60 2.32
CA LEU A 69 5.39 -8.95 2.61
C LEU A 69 3.94 -8.93 3.13
N GLY A 70 3.62 -7.99 4.02
CA GLY A 70 2.26 -7.76 4.51
C GLY A 70 1.28 -7.47 3.37
N TRP A 71 1.66 -6.61 2.42
CA TRP A 71 0.85 -6.33 1.23
C TRP A 71 0.63 -7.58 0.38
N GLY A 72 1.69 -8.37 0.15
CA GLY A 72 1.59 -9.62 -0.58
C GLY A 72 0.60 -10.60 0.07
N ILE A 73 0.70 -10.80 1.39
CA ILE A 73 -0.21 -11.68 2.15
C ILE A 73 -1.65 -11.14 2.10
N GLY A 74 -1.83 -9.83 2.32
CA GLY A 74 -3.15 -9.19 2.27
C GLY A 74 -3.82 -9.34 0.90
N GLY A 75 -3.06 -9.16 -0.18
CA GLY A 75 -3.52 -9.38 -1.55
C GLY A 75 -3.95 -10.82 -1.80
N LEU A 76 -3.19 -11.80 -1.32
CA LEU A 76 -3.55 -13.22 -1.43
C LEU A 76 -4.86 -13.52 -0.69
N ILE A 77 -4.98 -13.13 0.57
CA ILE A 77 -6.20 -13.35 1.37
C ILE A 77 -7.40 -12.64 0.72
N GLY A 78 -7.22 -11.38 0.33
CA GLY A 78 -8.25 -10.59 -0.32
C GLY A 78 -8.71 -11.21 -1.64
N SER A 79 -7.77 -11.78 -2.42
CA SER A 79 -8.10 -12.48 -3.67
C SER A 79 -8.91 -13.76 -3.43
N THR A 80 -8.58 -14.54 -2.39
CA THR A 80 -9.30 -15.76 -2.04
C THR A 80 -10.71 -15.47 -1.50
N LEU A 81 -10.91 -14.35 -0.81
CA LEU A 81 -12.24 -13.95 -0.32
C LEU A 81 -13.12 -13.32 -1.41
N ALA A 82 -12.52 -12.85 -2.51
CA ALA A 82 -13.23 -12.24 -3.61
C ALA A 82 -13.65 -13.24 -4.71
N ASP A 83 -13.06 -14.44 -4.70
CA ASP A 83 -13.43 -15.61 -5.51
C ASP A 83 -14.62 -16.35 -4.89
#